data_AF-A0A9P5W2S3-F1
#
_entry.id   AF-A0A9P5W2S3-F1
#
_cell.length_a   1.000
_cell.length_b   1.000
_cell.length_c   1.000
_cell.angle_alpha   90.00
_cell.angle_beta   90.00
_cell.angle_gamma   90.00
#
_symmetry.space_group_name_H-M   'P 1'
#
loop_
_entity.id
_entity.type
_entity.pdbx_description
1 polymer ?
#
loop_
_entity_poly.entity_id
_entity_poly.type
_entity_poly.pdbx_seq_one_letter_code
_entity_poly.pdbx_strand_id
1 'polypeptide(L)'
;MDPIPSSVKGTLAEASRDFRTTFDAEKQRIEEAVTGLDKVAKNELQETIDSLVQRIHALEKTVTENIGILLAYDTRICIEATKSLSDQLSQQRTKLVPKAKFSFKSRKAVSGASSPASSSVSSSPKLVAASSKPASTIDQSLFLKFEDRTGEHLFIGSLAALESGDKQNEGRVAKDVALTNLTDCTINLVHDIPLGAVHIKNLKRCTLVIPPVSGSILLHDCEECTLIGACHQSRMHTSHNMDIYLHVTSEPIIEDCTDMRFAPYGQILPAEQLDRLFEVAQLNPSTNYYDKVKDFKWLRQQQSPNWRLLEASEIKPETAQQVLSKDRL
;
A
#
# COMPACT_ATOMS: atom_id res chain seq x y z
N MET A 1 17.08 31.12 23.27
CA MET A 1 16.98 29.65 23.16
C MET A 1 18.13 29.09 23.97
N ASP A 2 17.86 28.70 25.20
CA ASP A 2 18.87 28.04 26.05
C ASP A 2 19.03 26.59 25.59
N PRO A 3 20.27 26.08 25.47
CA PRO A 3 20.50 24.69 25.10
C PRO A 3 20.08 23.76 26.26
N ILE A 4 19.31 22.73 25.91
CA ILE A 4 18.88 21.67 26.83
C ILE A 4 20.11 21.00 27.48
N PRO A 5 20.16 20.79 28.81
CA PRO A 5 21.34 20.29 29.50
C PRO A 5 21.79 18.91 29.02
N SER A 6 23.10 18.72 28.87
CA SER A 6 23.76 17.47 28.45
C SER A 6 23.43 16.25 29.33
N SER A 7 22.94 16.45 30.55
CA SER A 7 22.60 15.40 31.50
C SER A 7 21.37 14.56 31.12
N VAL A 8 20.43 15.08 30.33
CA VAL A 8 19.19 14.38 29.93
C VAL A 8 19.42 13.43 28.74
N LYS A 9 20.45 13.69 27.93
CA LYS A 9 20.81 12.83 26.80
C LYS A 9 21.46 11.50 27.23
N GLY A 10 22.13 11.48 28.38
CA GLY A 10 22.76 10.27 28.94
C GLY A 10 21.72 9.24 29.37
N THR A 11 20.67 9.68 30.09
CA THR A 11 19.63 8.81 30.64
C THR A 11 18.72 8.19 29.57
N LEU A 12 18.43 8.92 28.49
CA LEU A 12 17.62 8.41 27.38
C LEU A 12 18.35 7.34 26.56
N ALA A 13 19.65 7.53 26.32
CA ALA A 13 20.48 6.57 25.60
C ALA A 13 20.68 5.27 26.38
N GLU A 14 20.80 5.36 27.71
CA GLU A 14 20.85 4.20 28.62
C GLU A 14 19.51 3.46 28.61
N ALA A 15 18.39 4.17 28.75
CA ALA A 15 17.05 3.56 28.70
C ALA A 15 16.76 2.86 27.36
N SER A 16 17.17 3.45 26.24
CA SER A 16 17.04 2.83 24.90
C SER A 16 17.87 1.54 24.79
N ARG A 17 19.09 1.52 25.35
CA ARG A 17 19.96 0.34 25.35
C ARG A 17 19.41 -0.78 26.24
N ASP A 18 18.89 -0.43 27.41
CA ASP A 18 18.29 -1.39 28.34
C ASP A 18 17.02 -2.02 27.76
N PHE A 19 16.16 -1.20 27.15
CA PHE A 19 15.02 -1.69 26.39
C PHE A 19 15.48 -2.65 25.29
N ARG A 20 16.48 -2.25 24.51
CA ARG A 20 16.94 -3.04 23.37
C ARG A 20 17.50 -4.40 23.78
N THR A 21 18.24 -4.44 24.87
CA THR A 21 18.78 -5.69 25.44
C THR A 21 17.65 -6.63 25.85
N THR A 22 16.61 -6.09 26.50
CA THR A 22 15.44 -6.86 26.93
C THR A 22 14.63 -7.36 25.73
N PHE A 23 14.43 -6.50 24.73
CA PHE A 23 13.72 -6.82 23.50
C PHE A 23 14.43 -7.90 22.70
N ASP A 24 15.74 -7.78 22.46
CA ASP A 24 16.52 -8.73 21.68
C ASP A 24 16.60 -10.10 22.38
N ALA A 25 16.67 -10.13 23.71
CA ALA A 25 16.61 -11.36 24.49
C ALA A 25 15.26 -12.08 24.37
N GLU A 26 14.14 -11.36 24.46
CA GLU A 26 12.81 -11.97 24.31
C GLU A 26 12.53 -12.39 22.86
N LYS A 27 12.96 -11.57 21.89
CA LYS A 27 12.93 -11.91 20.46
C LYS A 27 13.64 -13.24 20.20
N GLN A 28 14.86 -13.41 20.70
CA GLN A 28 15.63 -14.66 20.52
C GLN A 28 14.89 -15.86 21.12
N ARG A 29 14.30 -15.73 22.32
CA ARG A 29 13.52 -16.82 22.93
C ARG A 29 12.28 -17.19 22.10
N ILE A 30 11.65 -16.24 21.43
CA ILE A 30 10.51 -16.51 20.53
C ILE A 30 11.01 -17.20 19.26
N GLU A 31 12.12 -16.75 18.65
CA GLU A 31 12.71 -17.40 17.46
C GLU A 31 13.10 -18.86 17.74
N GLU A 32 13.73 -19.13 18.88
CA GLU A 32 14.09 -20.49 19.32
C GLU A 32 12.84 -21.36 19.55
N ALA A 33 11.80 -20.81 20.16
CA ALA A 33 10.55 -21.53 20.38
C ALA A 33 9.79 -21.80 19.07
N VAL A 34 9.78 -20.84 18.13
CA VAL A 34 9.17 -20.99 16.81
C VAL A 34 9.90 -22.04 15.97
N THR A 35 11.23 -22.07 16.02
CA THR A 35 12.03 -23.08 15.31
C THR A 35 11.91 -24.48 15.93
N GLY A 36 11.66 -24.57 17.24
CA GLY A 36 11.43 -25.83 17.96
C GLY A 36 10.00 -26.37 17.93
N LEU A 37 9.05 -25.69 17.25
CA LEU A 37 7.65 -26.12 17.16
C LEU A 37 7.45 -27.51 16.52
N ASP A 38 8.40 -27.97 15.72
CA ASP A 38 8.40 -29.30 15.07
C ASP A 38 8.59 -30.46 16.06
N LYS A 39 9.21 -30.20 17.22
CA LYS A 39 9.47 -31.16 18.29
C LYS A 39 8.38 -31.20 19.36
N VAL A 40 7.44 -30.27 19.33
CA VAL A 40 6.34 -30.17 20.30
C VAL A 40 5.29 -31.24 20.01
N ALA A 41 4.79 -31.89 21.06
CA ALA A 41 3.78 -32.92 20.93
C ALA A 41 2.46 -32.33 20.38
N LYS A 42 1.74 -33.07 19.52
CA LYS A 42 0.56 -32.56 18.80
C LYS A 42 -0.57 -32.06 19.71
N ASN A 43 -0.66 -32.61 20.92
CA ASN A 43 -1.63 -32.21 21.95
C ASN A 43 -1.28 -30.85 22.60
N GLU A 44 0.00 -30.48 22.63
CA GLU A 44 0.50 -29.23 23.22
C GLU A 44 0.83 -28.16 22.17
N LEU A 45 0.81 -28.55 20.88
CA LEU A 45 1.18 -27.68 19.76
C LEU A 45 0.29 -26.43 19.65
N GLN A 46 -1.02 -26.58 19.81
CA GLN A 46 -1.94 -25.45 19.71
C GLN A 46 -1.78 -24.47 20.89
N GLU A 47 -1.61 -24.99 22.11
CA GLU A 47 -1.35 -24.19 23.31
C GLU A 47 -0.02 -23.45 23.22
N THR A 48 1.01 -24.10 22.69
CA THR A 48 2.33 -23.49 22.46
C THR A 48 2.24 -22.37 21.42
N ILE A 49 1.47 -22.57 20.34
CA ILE A 49 1.23 -21.53 19.33
C ILE A 49 0.50 -20.33 19.95
N ASP A 50 -0.55 -20.58 20.73
CA ASP A 50 -1.33 -19.50 21.35
C ASP A 50 -0.48 -18.71 22.36
N SER A 51 0.39 -19.40 23.12
CA SER A 51 1.39 -18.77 23.99
C SER A 51 2.39 -17.91 23.21
N LEU A 52 2.87 -18.38 22.06
CA LEU A 52 3.79 -17.59 21.21
C LEU A 52 3.11 -16.35 20.61
N VAL A 53 1.84 -16.46 20.20
CA VAL A 53 1.05 -15.30 19.73
C VAL A 53 0.93 -14.26 20.85
N GLN A 54 0.63 -14.68 22.08
CA GLN A 54 0.55 -13.77 23.23
C GLN A 54 1.89 -13.08 23.53
N ARG A 55 2.99 -13.82 23.45
CA ARG A 55 4.34 -13.27 23.66
C ARG A 55 4.74 -12.26 22.58
N ILE A 56 4.40 -12.51 21.32
CA ILE A 56 4.62 -11.56 20.21
C ILE A 56 3.80 -10.28 20.43
N HIS A 57 2.53 -10.38 20.82
CA HIS A 57 1.70 -9.20 21.12
C HIS A 57 2.21 -8.43 22.34
N ALA A 58 2.70 -9.11 23.38
CA ALA A 58 3.33 -8.44 24.51
C ALA A 58 4.59 -7.68 24.07
N LEU A 59 5.39 -8.26 23.17
CA LEU A 59 6.58 -7.62 22.61
C LEU A 59 6.19 -6.38 21.77
N GLU A 60 5.15 -6.47 20.95
CA GLU A 60 4.59 -5.33 20.19
C GLU A 60 4.08 -4.20 21.10
N LYS A 61 3.38 -4.57 22.19
CA LYS A 61 2.88 -3.62 23.20
C LYS A 61 4.02 -2.88 23.88
N THR A 62 5.07 -3.60 24.30
CA THR A 62 6.25 -2.97 24.93
C THR A 62 6.99 -2.03 23.99
N VAL A 63 7.08 -2.34 22.69
CA VAL A 63 7.62 -1.40 21.69
C VAL A 63 6.77 -0.13 21.65
N THR A 64 5.45 -0.27 21.58
CA THR A 64 4.51 0.86 21.50
C THR A 64 4.57 1.76 22.73
N GLU A 65 4.61 1.18 23.93
CA GLU A 65 4.70 1.91 25.21
C GLU A 65 6.04 2.67 25.35
N ASN A 66 7.09 2.22 24.68
CA ASN A 66 8.43 2.80 24.78
C ASN A 66 8.84 3.64 23.54
N ILE A 67 7.94 3.90 22.58
CA ILE A 67 8.23 4.71 21.38
C ILE A 67 8.83 6.08 21.75
N GLY A 68 8.36 6.71 22.83
CA GLY A 68 8.88 8.02 23.28
C GLY A 68 10.29 7.99 23.85
N ILE A 69 10.81 6.80 24.18
CA ILE A 69 12.13 6.58 24.77
C ILE A 69 13.12 6.09 23.69
N LEU A 70 12.61 5.39 22.68
CA LEU A 70 13.41 4.80 21.61
C LEU A 70 13.80 5.81 20.53
N LEU A 71 15.01 5.66 20.00
CA LEU A 71 15.42 6.37 18.79
C LEU A 71 14.57 5.90 17.60
N ALA A 72 14.31 6.80 16.64
CA ALA A 72 13.52 6.48 15.45
C ALA A 72 14.08 5.28 14.65
N TYR A 73 15.40 5.10 14.67
CA TYR A 73 16.07 3.95 14.07
C TYR A 73 15.78 2.64 14.82
N ASP A 74 15.92 2.64 16.15
CA ASP A 74 15.70 1.45 16.98
C ASP A 74 14.24 1.01 16.96
N THR A 75 13.31 1.98 16.96
CA THR A 75 11.86 1.76 16.84
C THR A 75 11.53 1.01 15.56
N ARG A 76 12.08 1.43 14.41
CA ARG A 76 11.88 0.75 13.12
C ARG A 76 12.36 -0.69 13.17
N ILE A 77 13.54 -0.95 13.74
CA ILE A 77 14.06 -2.32 13.82
C ILE A 77 13.21 -3.19 14.75
N CYS A 78 12.72 -2.67 15.87
CA CYS A 78 11.87 -3.43 16.78
C CYS A 78 10.51 -3.80 16.16
N ILE A 79 9.91 -2.88 15.40
CA ILE A 79 8.67 -3.13 14.65
C ILE A 79 8.90 -4.18 13.54
N GLU A 80 10.00 -4.06 12.79
CA GLU A 80 10.34 -5.03 11.75
C GLU A 80 10.60 -6.43 12.34
N ALA A 81 11.28 -6.51 13.48
CA ALA A 81 11.56 -7.76 14.17
C ALA A 81 10.29 -8.45 14.69
N THR A 82 9.34 -7.71 15.29
CA THR A 82 8.05 -8.27 15.75
C THR A 82 7.20 -8.78 14.59
N LYS A 83 7.21 -8.08 13.45
CA LYS A 83 6.56 -8.53 12.22
C LYS A 83 7.17 -9.82 11.67
N SER A 84 8.50 -9.89 11.59
CA SER A 84 9.23 -11.09 11.15
C SER A 84 8.90 -12.30 12.01
N LEU A 85 8.81 -12.13 13.34
CA LEU A 85 8.39 -13.19 14.27
C LEU A 85 6.97 -13.71 13.98
N SER A 86 6.01 -12.81 13.75
CA SER A 86 4.63 -13.16 13.42
C SER A 86 4.55 -13.95 12.10
N ASP A 87 5.29 -13.52 11.09
CA ASP A 87 5.35 -14.19 9.79
C ASP A 87 5.98 -15.59 9.91
N GLN A 88 7.07 -15.73 10.67
CA GLN A 88 7.70 -17.02 10.92
C GLN A 88 6.76 -17.98 11.65
N LEU A 89 6.04 -17.51 12.68
CA LEU A 89 5.06 -18.31 13.41
C LEU A 89 3.91 -18.76 12.51
N SER A 90 3.40 -17.86 11.65
CA SER A 90 2.35 -18.18 10.67
C SER A 90 2.80 -19.22 9.64
N GLN A 91 4.04 -19.10 9.13
CA GLN A 91 4.63 -20.08 8.23
C GLN A 91 4.82 -21.45 8.89
N GLN A 92 5.28 -21.50 10.15
CA GLN A 92 5.41 -22.76 10.88
C GLN A 92 4.04 -23.38 11.18
N ARG A 93 3.04 -22.55 11.54
CA ARG A 93 1.67 -23.00 11.76
C ARG A 93 1.07 -23.66 10.51
N THR A 94 1.26 -23.06 9.33
CA THR A 94 0.74 -23.63 8.07
C THR A 94 1.44 -24.93 7.67
N LYS A 95 2.70 -25.12 8.03
CA LYS A 95 3.45 -26.37 7.83
C LYS A 95 3.01 -27.47 8.78
N LEU A 96 2.82 -27.15 10.06
CA LEU A 96 2.55 -28.13 11.13
C LEU A 96 1.06 -28.43 11.32
N VAL A 97 0.18 -27.51 10.92
CA VAL A 97 -1.29 -27.68 10.92
C VAL A 97 -1.82 -27.47 9.49
N PRO A 98 -1.77 -28.51 8.63
CA PRO A 98 -2.38 -28.43 7.31
C PRO A 98 -3.89 -28.22 7.47
N LYS A 99 -4.41 -27.10 6.96
CA LYS A 99 -5.87 -26.85 6.94
C LYS A 99 -6.56 -28.02 6.24
N ALA A 100 -7.52 -28.65 6.92
CA ALA A 100 -8.43 -29.61 6.31
C ALA A 100 -9.15 -28.89 5.16
N LYS A 101 -8.74 -29.19 3.92
CA LYS A 101 -9.48 -28.73 2.74
C LYS A 101 -10.84 -29.40 2.77
N PHE A 102 -11.88 -28.58 2.94
CA PHE A 102 -13.25 -28.89 2.55
C PHE A 102 -13.21 -29.67 1.22
N SER A 103 -13.45 -30.98 1.30
CA SER A 103 -13.61 -31.82 0.11
C SER A 103 -15.09 -32.10 -0.06
N PHE A 104 -15.70 -31.47 -1.06
CA PHE A 104 -17.02 -31.85 -1.53
C PHE A 104 -16.89 -33.23 -2.18
N LYS A 105 -17.42 -34.26 -1.51
CA LYS A 105 -17.55 -35.62 -2.07
C LYS A 105 -18.61 -35.61 -3.18
N SER A 106 -18.19 -35.48 -4.44
CA SER A 106 -19.02 -35.88 -5.58
C SER A 106 -18.91 -37.40 -5.79
N ARG A 107 -20.07 -38.05 -5.91
CA ARG A 107 -20.25 -39.50 -5.96
C ARG A 107 -20.23 -39.99 -7.42
N LYS A 108 -19.16 -40.72 -7.76
CA LYS A 108 -18.99 -41.83 -8.72
C LYS A 108 -20.11 -42.11 -9.75
N ALA A 109 -19.75 -42.08 -11.03
CA ALA A 109 -20.29 -42.98 -12.07
C ALA A 109 -19.13 -43.56 -12.90
N VAL A 110 -19.16 -44.87 -13.12
CA VAL A 110 -18.17 -45.73 -13.79
C VAL A 110 -18.77 -46.20 -15.11
N SER A 111 -18.11 -46.05 -16.26
CA SER A 111 -17.48 -47.09 -17.12
C SER A 111 -17.58 -46.58 -18.56
N GLY A 112 -16.73 -46.90 -19.53
CA GLY A 112 -15.81 -48.02 -19.64
C GLY A 112 -14.70 -47.79 -20.68
N ALA A 113 -13.90 -48.84 -20.83
CA ALA A 113 -12.54 -48.88 -21.36
C ALA A 113 -12.44 -48.88 -22.90
N SER A 114 -11.29 -48.42 -23.43
CA SER A 114 -10.33 -49.27 -24.18
C SER A 114 -9.13 -48.45 -24.70
N SER A 115 -7.92 -48.97 -24.46
CA SER A 115 -6.68 -48.76 -25.23
C SER A 115 -6.25 -50.15 -25.76
N PRO A 116 -5.30 -50.32 -26.71
CA PRO A 116 -3.87 -50.00 -26.47
C PRO A 116 -2.98 -49.61 -27.68
N ALA A 117 -1.82 -49.00 -27.34
CA ALA A 117 -0.45 -49.19 -27.87
C ALA A 117 -0.09 -48.70 -29.29
N SER A 118 1.08 -48.14 -29.64
CA SER A 118 2.36 -47.69 -29.03
C SER A 118 3.11 -46.92 -30.16
N SER A 119 4.08 -45.99 -30.01
CA SER A 119 5.43 -46.04 -29.36
C SER A 119 6.14 -44.68 -29.57
N SER A 120 6.58 -43.96 -28.51
CA SER A 120 7.99 -43.70 -28.05
C SER A 120 8.93 -42.97 -29.05
N VAL A 121 9.73 -41.93 -28.73
CA VAL A 121 10.72 -41.77 -27.64
C VAL A 121 11.15 -40.29 -27.39
N SER A 122 11.40 -39.99 -26.11
CA SER A 122 12.36 -39.07 -25.41
C SER A 122 13.32 -38.14 -26.21
N SER A 123 13.67 -36.91 -25.75
CA SER A 123 14.40 -36.64 -24.49
C SER A 123 14.38 -35.15 -24.03
N SER A 124 14.46 -34.95 -22.70
CA SER A 124 14.77 -33.69 -22.00
C SER A 124 16.29 -33.60 -21.70
N PRO A 125 16.85 -32.45 -21.25
CA PRO A 125 16.76 -32.09 -19.83
C PRO A 125 16.58 -30.58 -19.48
N LYS A 126 15.99 -30.40 -18.28
CA LYS A 126 15.89 -29.24 -17.37
C LYS A 126 16.86 -28.06 -17.55
N LEU A 127 16.38 -26.84 -17.25
CA LEU A 127 16.84 -26.05 -16.09
C LEU A 127 15.96 -24.79 -15.81
N VAL A 128 15.49 -24.77 -14.55
CA VAL A 128 15.13 -23.67 -13.63
C VAL A 128 14.14 -22.55 -13.99
N ALA A 129 13.08 -22.56 -13.18
CA ALA A 129 12.21 -21.46 -12.84
C ALA A 129 12.97 -20.26 -12.24
N ALA A 130 12.50 -19.06 -12.57
CA ALA A 130 12.57 -17.89 -11.70
C ALA A 130 11.31 -17.04 -11.95
N SER A 131 10.26 -17.37 -11.20
CA SER A 131 9.12 -16.49 -11.00
C SER A 131 9.55 -15.47 -9.94
N SER A 132 9.85 -14.24 -10.37
CA SER A 132 10.07 -13.12 -9.47
C SER A 132 8.98 -12.09 -9.71
N LYS A 133 7.85 -12.26 -9.01
CA LYS A 133 7.00 -11.12 -8.63
C LYS A 133 7.77 -10.34 -7.56
N PRO A 134 8.08 -9.04 -7.73
CA PRO A 134 8.33 -8.19 -6.60
C PRO A 134 6.99 -7.61 -6.17
N ALA A 135 6.25 -8.33 -5.33
CA ALA A 135 5.23 -7.68 -4.52
C ALA A 135 5.99 -7.01 -3.36
N SER A 136 6.42 -5.77 -3.57
CA SER A 136 6.77 -4.89 -2.46
C SER A 136 5.49 -4.64 -1.67
N THR A 137 5.18 -5.53 -0.73
CA THR A 137 4.11 -5.31 0.24
C THR A 137 4.59 -4.19 1.16
N ILE A 138 4.40 -2.95 0.71
CA ILE A 138 4.56 -1.76 1.54
C ILE A 138 3.66 -1.98 2.77
N ASP A 139 4.21 -1.74 3.95
CA ASP A 139 3.48 -1.87 5.21
C ASP A 139 2.41 -0.78 5.27
N GLN A 140 1.20 -1.11 4.82
CA GLN A 140 0.06 -0.20 4.80
C GLN A 140 -0.70 -0.19 6.13
N SER A 141 -0.13 -0.68 7.23
CA SER A 141 -0.82 -0.71 8.53
C SER A 141 -1.19 0.69 9.05
N LEU A 142 -0.40 1.71 8.70
CA LEU A 142 -0.60 3.11 9.10
C LEU A 142 -1.36 3.95 8.06
N PHE A 143 -1.82 3.34 6.97
CA PHE A 143 -2.49 4.08 5.91
C PHE A 143 -3.93 4.37 6.35
N LEU A 144 -4.43 5.57 6.03
CA LEU A 144 -5.86 5.85 6.04
C LEU A 144 -6.49 5.07 4.89
N LYS A 145 -7.56 4.30 5.15
CA LYS A 145 -8.10 3.37 4.14
C LYS A 145 -9.57 3.58 3.83
N PHE A 146 -9.89 3.44 2.55
CA PHE A 146 -11.22 3.08 2.10
C PHE A 146 -11.14 1.75 1.36
N GLU A 147 -11.95 0.78 1.83
CA GLU A 147 -11.93 -0.58 1.29
C GLU A 147 -13.36 -1.08 1.06
N ASP A 148 -13.55 -1.82 -0.03
CA ASP A 148 -14.75 -2.61 -0.33
C ASP A 148 -16.07 -1.81 -0.32
N ARG A 149 -16.09 -0.66 -1.01
CA ARG A 149 -17.26 0.24 -1.11
C ARG A 149 -17.84 0.27 -2.52
N THR A 150 -19.14 0.53 -2.61
CA THR A 150 -19.83 0.63 -3.90
C THR A 150 -20.86 1.76 -3.91
N GLY A 151 -20.81 2.63 -4.92
CA GLY A 151 -21.80 3.69 -5.12
C GLY A 151 -21.73 4.82 -4.09
N GLU A 152 -20.65 4.90 -3.30
CA GLU A 152 -20.52 5.84 -2.19
C GLU A 152 -19.73 7.10 -2.57
N HIS A 153 -20.01 8.19 -1.87
CA HIS A 153 -19.11 9.33 -1.79
C HIS A 153 -18.22 9.17 -0.56
N LEU A 154 -16.90 9.19 -0.78
CA LEU A 154 -15.89 8.93 0.24
C LEU A 154 -15.03 10.17 0.44
N PHE A 155 -15.05 10.71 1.64
CA PHE A 155 -14.31 11.91 2.01
C PHE A 155 -13.28 11.65 3.08
N ILE A 156 -12.02 12.01 2.83
CA ILE A 156 -10.92 11.76 3.79
C ILE A 156 -11.15 12.43 5.16
N GLY A 157 -11.89 13.55 5.21
CA GLY A 157 -12.23 14.21 6.48
C GLY A 157 -13.00 13.30 7.44
N SER A 158 -13.77 12.33 6.92
CA SER A 158 -14.47 11.34 7.74
C SER A 158 -13.52 10.37 8.47
N LEU A 159 -12.35 10.09 7.89
CA LEU A 159 -11.31 9.27 8.51
C LEU A 159 -10.45 10.09 9.48
N ALA A 160 -10.15 11.34 9.11
CA ALA A 160 -9.40 12.28 9.92
C ALA A 160 -10.04 12.57 11.29
N ALA A 161 -11.36 12.72 11.32
CA ALA A 161 -12.11 12.98 12.55
C ALA A 161 -12.02 11.82 13.54
N LEU A 162 -11.84 10.59 13.07
CA LEU A 162 -11.71 9.39 13.91
C LEU A 162 -10.32 9.29 14.56
N GLU A 163 -9.28 9.88 13.96
CA GLU A 163 -7.93 9.94 14.54
C GLU A 163 -7.72 11.15 15.46
N SER A 164 -8.64 12.13 15.47
CA SER A 164 -8.50 13.40 16.19
C SER A 164 -8.80 13.33 17.70
N GLY A 165 -8.90 12.11 18.25
CA GLY A 165 -8.84 11.90 19.69
C GLY A 165 -7.40 12.04 20.17
N ASP A 166 -7.08 13.23 20.69
CA ASP A 166 -5.86 13.61 21.41
C ASP A 166 -4.68 14.21 20.60
N LYS A 167 -4.24 15.40 21.08
CA LYS A 167 -2.95 16.10 20.85
C LYS A 167 -2.83 17.05 19.65
N GLN A 168 -3.21 18.30 19.91
CA GLN A 168 -2.66 19.49 19.25
C GLN A 168 -1.17 19.65 19.61
N ASN A 169 -0.25 19.02 18.87
CA ASN A 169 1.16 19.50 18.69
C ASN A 169 2.10 18.58 17.90
N GLU A 170 1.61 17.57 17.16
CA GLU A 170 2.50 16.87 16.22
C GLU A 170 2.63 17.71 14.94
N GLY A 171 3.86 18.12 14.59
CA GLY A 171 4.13 18.71 13.29
C GLY A 171 3.49 17.82 12.22
N ARG A 172 2.71 18.39 11.29
CA ARG A 172 1.84 17.65 10.38
C ARG A 172 2.63 16.61 9.57
N VAL A 173 2.77 15.41 10.13
CA VAL A 173 3.41 14.28 9.45
C VAL A 173 2.50 13.90 8.30
N ALA A 174 3.08 13.79 7.11
CA ALA A 174 2.33 13.38 5.93
C ALA A 174 1.74 11.98 6.15
N LYS A 175 0.46 11.81 5.83
CA LYS A 175 -0.27 10.55 5.97
C LYS A 175 -0.34 9.86 4.62
N ASP A 176 -0.30 8.54 4.64
CA ASP A 176 -0.48 7.75 3.43
C ASP A 176 -1.93 7.24 3.35
N VAL A 177 -2.46 7.11 2.13
CA VAL A 177 -3.84 6.71 1.87
C VAL A 177 -3.86 5.47 0.99
N ALA A 178 -4.68 4.47 1.36
CA ALA A 178 -4.97 3.31 0.52
C ALA A 178 -6.45 3.29 0.11
N LEU A 179 -6.70 3.17 -1.18
CA LEU A 179 -8.02 3.01 -1.78
C LEU A 179 -8.05 1.65 -2.45
N THR A 180 -8.84 0.71 -1.92
CA THR A 180 -8.83 -0.68 -2.37
C THR A 180 -10.25 -1.17 -2.67
N ASN A 181 -10.46 -1.85 -3.79
CA ASN A 181 -11.73 -2.52 -4.13
C ASN A 181 -12.95 -1.56 -4.09
N LEU A 182 -12.87 -0.40 -4.77
CA LEU A 182 -13.98 0.56 -4.83
C LEU A 182 -14.63 0.53 -6.21
N THR A 183 -15.96 0.56 -6.25
CA THR A 183 -16.73 0.50 -7.50
C THR A 183 -17.80 1.59 -7.54
N ASP A 184 -17.94 2.32 -8.64
CA ASP A 184 -18.96 3.38 -8.78
C ASP A 184 -18.86 4.49 -7.70
N CYS A 185 -17.67 4.73 -7.15
CA CYS A 185 -17.48 5.67 -6.04
C CYS A 185 -16.94 7.03 -6.52
N THR A 186 -17.30 8.08 -5.79
CA THR A 186 -16.64 9.41 -5.91
C THR A 186 -15.80 9.67 -4.67
N ILE A 187 -14.51 9.91 -4.83
CA ILE A 187 -13.56 10.03 -3.73
C ILE A 187 -12.96 11.44 -3.69
N ASN A 188 -13.13 12.12 -2.57
CA ASN A 188 -12.49 13.40 -2.28
C ASN A 188 -11.42 13.24 -1.19
N LEU A 189 -10.15 13.42 -1.57
CA LEU A 189 -9.02 13.44 -0.63
C LEU A 189 -8.52 14.87 -0.32
N VAL A 190 -9.16 15.91 -0.87
CA VAL A 190 -8.76 17.30 -0.64
C VAL A 190 -9.14 17.71 0.78
N HIS A 191 -8.14 17.81 1.65
CA HIS A 191 -8.30 18.17 3.06
C HIS A 191 -7.01 18.83 3.57
N ASP A 192 -7.05 19.44 4.76
CA ASP A 192 -5.89 20.09 5.41
C ASP A 192 -4.79 19.12 5.89
N ILE A 193 -4.93 17.82 5.63
CA ILE A 193 -3.95 16.79 6.01
C ILE A 193 -2.95 16.64 4.87
N PRO A 194 -1.64 16.82 5.10
CA PRO A 194 -0.63 16.54 4.08
C PRO A 194 -0.61 15.05 3.74
N LEU A 195 -0.58 14.72 2.45
CA LEU A 195 -0.51 13.34 1.97
C LEU A 195 0.90 13.00 1.47
N GLY A 196 1.43 11.86 1.90
CA GLY A 196 2.76 11.37 1.53
C GLY A 196 2.72 10.46 0.31
N ALA A 197 1.86 9.43 0.35
CA ALA A 197 1.61 8.53 -0.76
C ALA A 197 0.14 8.15 -0.85
N VAL A 198 -0.35 7.96 -2.08
CA VAL A 198 -1.69 7.44 -2.34
C VAL A 198 -1.59 6.16 -3.15
N HIS A 199 -2.00 5.06 -2.56
CA HIS A 199 -2.07 3.76 -3.20
C HIS A 199 -3.51 3.46 -3.61
N ILE A 200 -3.69 3.16 -4.89
CA ILE A 200 -5.00 2.95 -5.50
C ILE A 200 -4.95 1.57 -6.14
N LYS A 201 -5.84 0.68 -5.70
CA LYS A 201 -5.84 -0.71 -6.13
C LYS A 201 -7.25 -1.21 -6.40
N ASN A 202 -7.46 -1.79 -7.58
CA ASN A 202 -8.72 -2.44 -7.96
C ASN A 202 -9.92 -1.48 -7.86
N LEU A 203 -9.85 -0.36 -8.59
CA LEU A 203 -10.95 0.61 -8.69
C LEU A 203 -11.67 0.48 -10.03
N LYS A 204 -13.00 0.58 -10.03
CA LYS A 204 -13.84 0.48 -11.23
C LYS A 204 -14.87 1.60 -11.27
N ARG A 205 -14.94 2.36 -12.38
CA ARG A 205 -15.92 3.44 -12.56
C ARG A 205 -15.90 4.47 -11.41
N CYS A 206 -14.71 4.80 -10.92
CA CYS A 206 -14.52 5.74 -9.83
C CYS A 206 -14.01 7.10 -10.32
N THR A 207 -14.40 8.17 -9.65
CA THR A 207 -13.81 9.51 -9.86
C THR A 207 -13.11 9.96 -8.60
N LEU A 208 -11.84 10.34 -8.71
CA LEU A 208 -10.97 10.66 -7.58
C LEU A 208 -10.40 12.06 -7.71
N VAL A 209 -10.51 12.86 -6.66
CA VAL A 209 -9.83 14.15 -6.53
C VAL A 209 -8.82 14.06 -5.38
N ILE A 210 -7.55 14.21 -5.73
CA ILE A 210 -6.41 14.07 -4.84
C ILE A 210 -5.70 15.44 -4.78
N PRO A 211 -5.41 15.98 -3.58
CA PRO A 211 -4.59 17.17 -3.47
C PRO A 211 -3.15 16.87 -3.95
N PRO A 212 -2.31 17.88 -4.15
CA PRO A 212 -0.87 17.69 -4.23
C PRO A 212 -0.36 16.81 -3.09
N VAL A 213 0.38 15.77 -3.47
CA VAL A 213 0.96 14.76 -2.59
C VAL A 213 2.48 14.97 -2.56
N SER A 214 3.10 14.95 -1.38
CA SER A 214 4.54 15.17 -1.19
C SER A 214 5.41 13.96 -1.57
N GLY A 215 4.80 12.92 -2.12
CA GLY A 215 5.50 11.73 -2.62
C GLY A 215 4.82 11.23 -3.88
N SER A 216 4.11 10.11 -3.78
CA SER A 216 3.74 9.34 -4.98
C SER A 216 2.28 8.93 -5.05
N ILE A 217 1.79 8.78 -6.28
CA ILE A 217 0.51 8.17 -6.58
C ILE A 217 0.78 6.86 -7.32
N LEU A 218 0.32 5.74 -6.75
CA LEU A 218 0.50 4.41 -7.31
C LEU A 218 -0.86 3.81 -7.64
N LEU A 219 -1.08 3.47 -8.92
CA LEU A 219 -2.31 2.82 -9.39
C LEU A 219 -2.03 1.39 -9.86
N HIS A 220 -2.92 0.47 -9.48
CA HIS A 220 -2.87 -0.93 -9.90
C HIS A 220 -4.29 -1.47 -10.13
N ASP A 221 -4.51 -2.21 -11.21
CA ASP A 221 -5.79 -2.85 -11.55
C ASP A 221 -6.99 -1.86 -11.61
N CYS A 222 -6.83 -0.66 -12.17
CA CYS A 222 -7.92 0.32 -12.26
C CYS A 222 -8.57 0.34 -13.65
N GLU A 223 -9.89 0.53 -13.70
CA GLU A 223 -10.67 0.46 -14.94
C GLU A 223 -11.77 1.51 -14.98
N GLU A 224 -11.93 2.21 -16.11
CA GLU A 224 -13.01 3.20 -16.31
C GLU A 224 -13.02 4.32 -15.26
N CYS A 225 -11.86 4.71 -14.74
CA CYS A 225 -11.77 5.70 -13.67
C CYS A 225 -11.22 7.05 -14.17
N THR A 226 -11.63 8.11 -13.47
CA THR A 226 -11.07 9.45 -13.61
C THR A 226 -10.24 9.79 -12.39
N LEU A 227 -8.94 10.05 -12.59
CA LEU A 227 -8.00 10.47 -11.56
C LEU A 227 -7.63 11.94 -11.77
N ILE A 228 -7.87 12.78 -10.76
CA ILE A 228 -7.43 14.17 -10.73
C ILE A 228 -6.45 14.31 -9.57
N GLY A 229 -5.15 14.33 -9.84
CA GLY A 229 -4.12 14.29 -8.79
C GLY A 229 -2.81 15.01 -9.14
N ALA A 230 -2.05 15.35 -8.11
CA ALA A 230 -0.74 15.97 -8.23
C ALA A 230 0.27 15.28 -7.29
N CYS A 231 1.49 15.01 -7.74
CA CYS A 231 2.49 14.25 -6.97
C CYS A 231 3.93 14.46 -7.48
N HIS A 232 4.94 13.97 -6.76
CA HIS A 232 6.30 13.93 -7.30
C HIS A 232 6.51 12.80 -8.30
N GLN A 233 5.99 11.59 -8.01
CA GLN A 233 6.10 10.42 -8.89
C GLN A 233 4.75 9.74 -9.08
N SER A 234 4.47 9.33 -10.32
CA SER A 234 3.26 8.56 -10.65
C SER A 234 3.65 7.26 -11.33
N ARG A 235 3.11 6.14 -10.83
CA ARG A 235 3.26 4.83 -11.45
C ARG A 235 1.92 4.12 -11.56
N MET A 236 1.64 3.58 -12.74
CA MET A 236 0.37 2.92 -13.05
C MET A 236 0.64 1.55 -13.65
N HIS A 237 -0.11 0.56 -13.21
CA HIS A 237 0.08 -0.83 -13.64
C HIS A 237 -1.27 -1.51 -13.91
N THR A 238 -1.34 -2.37 -14.93
CA THR A 238 -2.53 -3.20 -15.27
C THR A 238 -3.84 -2.40 -15.26
N SER A 239 -3.82 -1.15 -15.76
CA SER A 239 -4.97 -0.24 -15.71
C SER A 239 -5.41 0.19 -17.10
N HIS A 240 -6.72 0.34 -17.30
CA HIS A 240 -7.29 0.49 -18.64
C HIS A 240 -8.44 1.50 -18.68
N ASN A 241 -8.58 2.23 -19.79
CA ASN A 241 -9.64 3.22 -20.00
C ASN A 241 -9.69 4.26 -18.86
N MET A 242 -8.59 5.01 -18.70
CA MET A 242 -8.40 5.94 -17.58
C MET A 242 -8.28 7.38 -18.09
N ASP A 243 -9.02 8.30 -17.46
CA ASP A 243 -8.82 9.74 -17.64
C ASP A 243 -7.96 10.27 -16.49
N ILE A 244 -6.83 10.88 -16.81
CA ILE A 244 -5.81 11.22 -15.81
C ILE A 244 -5.44 12.70 -15.95
N TYR A 245 -5.97 13.50 -15.04
CA TYR A 245 -5.60 14.89 -14.86
C TYR A 245 -4.45 14.97 -13.86
N LEU A 246 -3.22 15.12 -14.37
CA LEU A 246 -1.99 14.94 -13.60
C LEU A 246 -1.15 16.22 -13.53
N HIS A 247 -0.58 16.48 -12.35
CA HIS A 247 0.63 17.28 -12.20
C HIS A 247 1.71 16.39 -11.62
N VAL A 248 2.85 16.29 -12.30
CA VAL A 248 3.92 15.42 -11.83
C VAL A 248 5.30 16.02 -12.08
N THR A 249 6.18 15.98 -11.07
CA THR A 249 7.55 16.55 -11.17
C THR A 249 8.58 15.56 -11.71
N SER A 250 8.19 14.31 -11.96
CA SER A 250 8.95 13.32 -12.71
C SER A 250 8.12 12.78 -13.88
N GLU A 251 8.77 12.12 -14.84
CA GLU A 251 8.05 11.45 -15.93
C GLU A 251 7.16 10.32 -15.35
N PRO A 252 5.85 10.31 -15.63
CA PRO A 252 4.95 9.28 -15.14
C PRO A 252 5.23 7.95 -15.88
N ILE A 253 5.07 6.83 -15.16
CA ILE A 253 5.34 5.50 -15.69
C ILE A 253 4.04 4.71 -15.81
N ILE A 254 3.82 4.08 -16.96
CA ILE A 254 2.77 3.08 -17.16
C ILE A 254 3.39 1.73 -17.54
N GLU A 255 2.71 0.65 -17.16
CA GLU A 255 3.13 -0.73 -17.44
C GLU A 255 1.89 -1.63 -17.52
N ASP A 256 1.74 -2.45 -18.57
CA ASP A 256 0.53 -3.25 -18.80
C ASP A 256 -0.78 -2.42 -18.83
N CYS A 257 -0.72 -1.17 -19.27
CA CYS A 257 -1.89 -0.31 -19.37
C CYS A 257 -2.35 -0.15 -20.83
N THR A 258 -3.63 0.17 -21.06
CA THR A 258 -4.15 0.58 -22.38
C THR A 258 -5.20 1.68 -22.26
N ASP A 259 -5.37 2.49 -23.30
CA ASP A 259 -6.36 3.58 -23.33
C ASP A 259 -6.24 4.55 -22.13
N MET A 260 -5.01 5.02 -21.89
CA MET A 260 -4.68 5.98 -20.85
C MET A 260 -4.67 7.40 -21.43
N ARG A 261 -5.49 8.31 -20.90
CA ARG A 261 -5.67 9.65 -21.48
C ARG A 261 -5.25 10.71 -20.47
N PHE A 262 -4.24 11.50 -20.80
CA PHE A 262 -3.62 12.45 -19.87
C PHE A 262 -4.01 13.91 -20.18
N ALA A 263 -4.21 14.69 -19.13
CA ALA A 263 -4.47 16.13 -19.18
C ALA A 263 -3.79 16.84 -17.98
N PRO A 264 -3.57 18.16 -18.05
CA PRO A 264 -2.97 18.88 -16.94
C PRO A 264 -3.96 19.07 -15.77
N TYR A 265 -3.53 18.72 -14.56
CA TYR A 265 -4.31 18.87 -13.31
C TYR A 265 -4.88 20.27 -13.07
N GLY A 266 -4.07 21.31 -13.30
CA GLY A 266 -4.43 22.70 -13.00
C GLY A 266 -5.61 23.26 -13.81
N GLN A 267 -6.04 22.59 -14.88
CA GLN A 267 -7.21 23.02 -15.67
C GLN A 267 -8.55 22.64 -15.02
N ILE A 268 -8.56 21.71 -14.06
CA ILE A 268 -9.79 21.14 -13.50
C ILE A 268 -10.04 21.58 -12.05
N LEU A 269 -9.00 21.83 -11.26
CA LEU A 269 -9.18 22.27 -9.87
C LEU A 269 -9.31 23.79 -9.75
N PRO A 270 -10.18 24.30 -8.85
CA PRO A 270 -10.31 25.73 -8.62
C PRO A 270 -8.99 26.38 -8.18
N ALA A 271 -8.61 27.47 -8.86
CA ALA A 271 -7.33 28.15 -8.67
C ALA A 271 -7.12 28.67 -7.24
N GLU A 272 -8.18 29.07 -6.54
CA GLU A 272 -8.14 29.69 -5.21
C GLU A 272 -7.50 28.81 -4.13
N GLN A 273 -7.51 27.48 -4.31
CA GLN A 273 -6.96 26.54 -3.33
C GLN A 273 -5.64 25.91 -3.78
N LEU A 274 -5.23 26.13 -5.03
CA LEU A 274 -4.13 25.40 -5.64
C LEU A 274 -2.78 25.79 -5.02
N ASP A 275 -2.49 27.07 -4.91
CA ASP A 275 -1.18 27.56 -4.43
C ASP A 275 -0.85 27.05 -3.02
N ARG A 276 -1.82 27.16 -2.09
CA ARG A 276 -1.67 26.68 -0.71
C ARG A 276 -1.44 25.16 -0.66
N LEU A 277 -2.17 24.40 -1.47
CA LEU A 277 -2.06 22.94 -1.47
C LEU A 277 -0.71 22.47 -2.03
N PHE A 278 -0.19 23.15 -3.08
CA PHE A 278 1.15 22.88 -3.62
C PHE A 278 2.26 23.22 -2.60
N GLU A 279 2.11 24.33 -1.87
CA GLU A 279 3.05 24.73 -0.83
C GLU A 279 3.11 23.71 0.31
N VAL A 280 1.95 23.24 0.80
CA VAL A 280 1.86 22.21 1.85
C VAL A 280 2.52 20.89 1.40
N ALA A 281 2.35 20.52 0.13
CA ALA A 281 2.93 19.31 -0.43
C ALA A 281 4.41 19.44 -0.82
N GLN A 282 4.99 20.65 -0.75
CA GLN A 282 6.34 20.96 -1.24
C GLN A 282 6.55 20.58 -2.73
N LEU A 283 5.47 20.68 -3.51
CA LEU A 283 5.48 20.32 -4.93
C LEU A 283 5.73 21.57 -5.79
N ASN A 284 6.63 21.49 -6.77
CA ASN A 284 6.92 22.63 -7.64
C ASN A 284 5.79 22.85 -8.66
N PRO A 285 5.06 23.98 -8.62
CA PRO A 285 3.95 24.26 -9.55
C PRO A 285 4.43 24.55 -10.98
N SER A 286 5.69 24.91 -11.17
CA SER A 286 6.26 25.25 -12.50
C SER A 286 6.75 24.03 -13.28
N THR A 287 6.86 22.86 -12.64
CA THR A 287 7.38 21.63 -13.26
C THR A 287 6.26 20.61 -13.40
N ASN A 288 5.80 20.36 -14.64
CA ASN A 288 4.76 19.37 -14.91
C ASN A 288 5.09 18.51 -16.14
N TYR A 289 5.26 17.21 -15.94
CA TYR A 289 5.60 16.21 -16.95
C TYR A 289 4.44 15.28 -17.32
N TYR A 290 3.19 15.70 -17.11
CA TYR A 290 1.99 14.90 -17.44
C TYR A 290 1.96 14.40 -18.90
N ASP A 291 2.64 15.10 -19.83
CA ASP A 291 2.73 14.80 -21.26
C ASP A 291 3.98 14.00 -21.65
N LYS A 292 4.79 13.55 -20.68
CA LYS A 292 6.04 12.78 -20.89
C LYS A 292 5.94 11.38 -20.30
N VAL A 293 4.87 10.66 -20.63
CA VAL A 293 4.59 9.33 -20.08
C VAL A 293 5.55 8.28 -20.66
N LYS A 294 6.17 7.50 -19.77
CA LYS A 294 7.04 6.37 -20.09
C LYS A 294 6.25 5.06 -20.01
N ASP A 295 6.06 4.41 -21.14
CA ASP A 295 5.50 3.06 -21.21
C ASP A 295 6.63 2.03 -21.17
N PHE A 296 6.76 1.34 -20.04
CA PHE A 296 7.89 0.44 -19.77
C PHE A 296 7.91 -0.81 -20.63
N LYS A 297 6.75 -1.28 -21.11
CA LYS A 297 6.67 -2.47 -21.96
C LYS A 297 6.66 -2.15 -23.45
N TRP A 298 6.62 -0.86 -23.79
CA TRP A 298 6.75 -0.40 -25.16
C TRP A 298 8.20 -0.15 -25.55
N LEU A 299 8.84 -1.17 -26.12
CA LEU A 299 10.26 -1.13 -26.51
C LEU A 299 10.53 -0.51 -27.89
N ARG A 300 9.51 0.09 -28.53
CA ARG A 300 9.64 0.68 -29.88
C ARG A 300 9.96 2.17 -29.78
N GLN A 301 10.62 2.69 -30.82
CA GLN A 301 10.96 4.13 -30.91
C GLN A 301 9.75 5.04 -31.14
N GLN A 302 8.71 4.52 -31.81
CA GLN A 302 7.47 5.26 -32.04
C GLN A 302 6.72 5.50 -30.73
N GLN A 303 5.83 6.49 -30.73
CA GLN A 303 4.89 6.75 -29.64
C GLN A 303 4.12 5.48 -29.24
N SER A 304 4.02 5.22 -27.93
CA SER A 304 3.20 4.11 -27.42
C SER A 304 1.72 4.36 -27.76
N PRO A 305 1.00 3.36 -28.29
CA PRO A 305 -0.44 3.47 -28.54
C PRO A 305 -1.27 3.36 -27.26
N ASN A 306 -0.66 3.00 -26.13
CA ASN A 306 -1.36 2.74 -24.87
C ASN A 306 -1.75 4.02 -24.13
N TRP A 307 -1.22 5.17 -24.55
CA TRP A 307 -1.57 6.45 -23.97
C TRP A 307 -1.60 7.58 -24.99
N ARG A 308 -2.39 8.60 -24.69
CA ARG A 308 -2.46 9.85 -25.46
C ARG A 308 -2.80 11.02 -24.55
N LEU A 309 -2.74 12.23 -25.10
CA LEU A 309 -3.32 13.39 -24.44
C LEU A 309 -4.84 13.46 -24.72
N LEU A 310 -5.58 13.98 -23.75
CA LEU A 310 -6.97 14.40 -23.96
C LEU A 310 -6.99 15.65 -24.86
N GLU A 311 -7.94 15.68 -25.77
CA GLU A 311 -8.25 16.88 -26.54
C GLU A 311 -9.04 17.88 -25.69
N ALA A 312 -8.98 19.16 -26.05
CA ALA A 312 -9.67 20.21 -25.30
C ALA A 312 -11.20 20.00 -25.18
N SER A 313 -11.81 19.33 -26.15
CA SER A 313 -13.23 18.96 -26.17
C SER A 313 -13.57 17.79 -25.23
N GLU A 314 -12.58 16.96 -24.86
CA GLU A 314 -12.76 15.80 -23.99
C GLU A 314 -12.54 16.14 -22.51
N ILE A 315 -11.86 17.26 -22.23
CA ILE A 315 -11.64 17.77 -20.88
C ILE A 315 -12.98 18.20 -20.28
N LYS A 316 -13.26 17.73 -19.06
CA LYS A 316 -14.51 17.98 -18.33
C LYS A 316 -14.24 18.73 -17.01
N PRO A 317 -14.07 20.07 -17.04
CA PRO A 317 -13.68 20.86 -15.86
C PRO A 317 -14.64 20.73 -14.67
N GLU A 318 -15.92 20.46 -14.93
CA GLU A 318 -16.96 20.29 -13.93
C GLU A 318 -16.76 19.04 -13.04
N THR A 319 -15.97 18.06 -13.50
CA THR A 319 -15.80 16.77 -12.81
C THR A 319 -15.27 16.94 -11.40
N ALA A 320 -14.24 17.78 -11.19
CA ALA A 320 -13.73 18.04 -9.84
C ALA A 320 -14.78 18.76 -8.98
N GLN A 321 -15.46 19.77 -9.54
CA GLN A 321 -16.46 20.53 -8.78
C GLN A 321 -17.60 19.64 -8.29
N GLN A 322 -18.07 18.69 -9.11
CA GLN A 322 -19.12 17.73 -8.73
C GLN A 322 -18.71 16.83 -7.57
N VAL A 323 -17.44 16.41 -7.51
CA VAL A 323 -16.93 15.60 -6.40
C VAL A 323 -16.77 16.45 -5.13
N LEU A 324 -16.18 17.64 -5.27
CA LEU A 324 -15.91 18.56 -4.14
C LEU A 324 -17.17 19.18 -3.54
N SER A 325 -18.25 19.34 -4.33
CA SER A 325 -19.50 19.93 -3.84
C SER A 325 -20.31 18.99 -2.94
N LYS A 326 -20.11 17.67 -3.07
CA LYS A 326 -20.83 16.66 -2.29
C LYS A 326 -20.48 16.69 -0.80
N ASP A 327 -19.34 17.27 -0.44
CA ASP A 327 -18.90 17.46 0.94
C ASP A 327 -19.49 18.68 1.64
N ARG A 328 -20.19 19.55 0.89
CA ARG A 328 -20.85 20.76 1.43
C ARG A 328 -22.33 20.53 1.78
N LEU A 329 -22.82 19.31 1.64
CA LEU A 329 -24.19 18.87 1.95
C LEU A 329 -24.21 18.08 3.26
#